data_AF-A0A7W0CV44-F1
#
_entry.id   AF-A0A7W0CV44-F1
#
_cell.length_a   1.000
_cell.length_b   1.000
_cell.length_c   1.000
_cell.angle_alpha   90.00
_cell.angle_beta   90.00
_cell.angle_gamma   90.00
#
_symmetry.space_group_name_H-M   'P 1'
#
loop_
_entity.id
_entity.type
_entity.pdbx_description
1 polymer ?
#
loop_
_entity_poly.entity_id
_entity_poly.type
_entity_poly.pdbx_seq_one_letter_code
_entity_poly.pdbx_strand_id
1 'polypeptide(L)'
;MEELRVLNEQLVAAECRQTIDGLPWEEFLDRVLADDFVLRRSAADRPDEDKATFLQNVRSEEKPLQRSLVGNAAIWEADTVGVVTCTIRVPGRDSDFRNVRVFTRATPGSSAWACVYWQVTATPRGEPPPAKVTVHLLGFPVSLTRALKVSPDPVFPPDHIAVPGESALLDLYREICASWRSLADTRFKLVGLVPSVSAALLAALLLRRPEDTSNPVAGLIITVLGLLVTIGVALYDQRNSQLHDELISRGRRIEHELGVRVGQFLGRPRAQGLIKHDVALMAIYGVTIVCWATALITILLRF
;
A
#
# COMPACT_ATOMS: atom_id res chain seq x y z
N MET A 1 -12.95 -8.81 21.23
CA MET A 1 -12.74 -7.38 20.90
C MET A 1 -12.38 -6.57 22.13
N GLU A 2 -13.07 -6.79 23.25
CA GLU A 2 -12.77 -6.13 24.53
C GLU A 2 -11.33 -6.34 25.01
N GLU A 3 -10.82 -7.57 24.90
CA GLU A 3 -9.46 -7.92 25.31
C GLU A 3 -8.39 -7.07 24.60
N LEU A 4 -8.49 -6.89 23.28
CA LEU A 4 -7.57 -6.07 22.49
C LEU A 4 -7.66 -4.59 22.85
N ARG A 5 -8.84 -4.12 23.27
CA ARG A 5 -9.03 -2.75 23.76
C ARG A 5 -8.26 -2.53 25.04
N VAL A 6 -8.50 -3.40 26.03
CA VAL A 6 -7.83 -3.36 27.34
C VAL A 6 -6.32 -3.49 27.16
N LEU A 7 -5.86 -4.44 26.34
CA LEU A 7 -4.44 -4.66 26.07
C LEU A 7 -3.79 -3.43 25.42
N ASN A 8 -4.49 -2.74 24.51
CA ASN A 8 -3.99 -1.51 23.90
C ASN A 8 -3.85 -0.37 24.91
N GLU A 9 -4.82 -0.21 25.81
CA GLU A 9 -4.75 0.78 26.92
C GLU A 9 -3.60 0.47 27.87
N GLN A 10 -3.45 -0.80 28.25
CA GLN A 10 -2.37 -1.29 29.11
C GLN A 10 -0.99 -1.07 28.46
N LEU A 11 -0.85 -1.29 27.15
CA LEU A 11 0.39 -0.96 26.42
C LEU A 11 0.74 0.52 26.50
N VAL A 12 -0.24 1.41 26.31
CA VAL A 12 -0.03 2.87 26.44
C VAL A 12 0.37 3.26 27.87
N ALA A 13 -0.25 2.62 28.87
CA ALA A 13 0.10 2.83 30.28
C ALA A 13 1.51 2.30 30.62
N ALA A 14 1.87 1.12 30.11
CA ALA A 14 3.20 0.52 30.30
C ALA A 14 4.30 1.37 29.63
N GLU A 15 4.04 1.94 28.46
CA GLU A 15 4.90 2.95 27.83
C GLU A 15 5.13 4.19 28.69
N CYS A 16 4.14 4.54 29.54
CA CYS A 16 4.24 5.60 30.54
C CYS A 16 4.86 5.11 31.86
N ARG A 17 5.46 3.90 31.86
CA ARG A 17 6.08 3.21 33.01
C ARG A 17 5.12 2.91 34.17
N GLN A 18 3.83 2.74 33.89
CA GLN A 18 2.86 2.33 34.90
C GLN A 18 2.89 0.82 35.12
N THR A 19 2.71 0.39 36.36
CA THR A 19 2.51 -1.01 36.72
C THR A 19 1.17 -1.50 36.17
N ILE A 20 1.17 -2.65 35.49
CA ILE A 20 -0.03 -3.22 34.87
C ILE A 20 -0.35 -4.55 35.55
N ASP A 21 -1.52 -4.66 36.18
CA ASP A 21 -1.97 -5.87 36.88
C ASP A 21 -0.94 -6.43 37.87
N GLY A 22 -0.24 -5.53 38.58
CA GLY A 22 0.81 -5.87 39.55
C GLY A 22 2.19 -6.15 38.94
N LEU A 23 2.31 -6.19 37.61
CA LEU A 23 3.59 -6.38 36.93
C LEU A 23 4.29 -5.05 36.66
N PRO A 24 5.62 -4.96 36.89
CA PRO A 24 6.42 -3.85 36.39
C PRO A 24 6.21 -3.67 34.89
N TRP A 25 6.19 -2.43 34.42
CA TRP A 25 5.94 -2.10 33.00
C TRP A 25 6.86 -2.85 32.03
N GLU A 26 8.12 -3.08 32.42
CA GLU A 26 9.13 -3.76 31.59
C GLU A 26 8.79 -5.24 31.39
N GLU A 27 8.40 -5.93 32.48
CA GLU A 27 7.97 -7.32 32.43
C GLU A 27 6.66 -7.47 31.64
N PHE A 28 5.74 -6.51 31.79
CA PHE A 28 4.52 -6.48 31.00
C PHE A 28 4.81 -6.32 29.50
N LEU A 29 5.65 -5.35 29.12
CA LEU A 29 6.02 -5.16 27.70
C LEU A 29 6.77 -6.37 27.15
N ASP A 30 7.70 -6.94 27.91
CA ASP A 30 8.44 -8.14 27.48
C ASP A 30 7.50 -9.31 27.22
N ARG A 31 6.46 -9.50 28.04
CA ARG A 31 5.44 -10.53 27.84
C ARG A 31 4.52 -10.27 26.64
N VAL A 32 4.11 -9.03 26.44
CA VAL A 32 3.11 -8.67 25.41
C VAL A 32 3.73 -8.47 24.03
N LEU A 33 5.00 -8.11 23.93
CA LEU A 33 5.69 -8.00 22.65
C LEU A 33 6.21 -9.36 22.20
N ALA A 34 5.89 -9.74 20.96
CA ALA A 34 6.41 -10.97 20.36
C ALA A 34 7.93 -10.90 20.18
N ASP A 35 8.60 -12.05 20.11
CA ASP A 35 10.06 -12.10 19.92
C ASP A 35 10.49 -11.55 18.55
N ASP A 36 9.62 -11.64 17.55
CA ASP A 36 9.78 -11.06 16.20
C ASP A 36 9.13 -9.67 16.06
N PHE A 37 8.87 -8.98 17.17
CA PHE A 37 8.25 -7.66 17.17
C PHE A 37 9.05 -6.62 16.36
N VAL A 38 8.32 -5.83 15.56
CA VAL A 38 8.87 -4.70 14.79
C VAL A 38 8.07 -3.43 15.06
N LEU A 39 8.77 -2.36 15.45
CA LEU A 39 8.25 -1.00 15.59
C LEU A 39 8.77 -0.10 14.47
N ARG A 40 7.84 0.53 13.75
CA ARG A 40 8.13 1.58 12.77
C ARG A 40 7.68 2.94 13.26
N ARG A 41 8.63 3.86 13.48
CA ARG A 41 8.32 5.23 13.93
C ARG A 41 7.94 6.15 12.76
N SER A 42 7.40 7.31 13.09
CA SER A 42 6.94 8.31 12.12
C SER A 42 8.07 9.02 11.37
N ALA A 43 9.26 9.03 11.95
CA ALA A 43 10.44 9.65 11.36
C ALA A 43 11.04 8.68 10.32
N ALA A 44 10.95 9.04 9.04
CA ALA A 44 11.31 8.16 7.93
C ALA A 44 12.79 7.77 7.87
N ASP A 45 13.63 8.52 8.56
CA ASP A 45 15.08 8.30 8.71
C ASP A 45 15.43 7.33 9.84
N ARG A 46 14.48 7.01 10.73
CA ARG A 46 14.72 6.04 11.80
C ARG A 46 14.58 4.62 11.26
N PRO A 47 15.56 3.74 11.51
CA PRO A 47 15.41 2.32 11.21
C PRO A 47 14.25 1.73 12.02
N ASP A 48 13.71 0.62 11.53
CA ASP A 48 12.75 -0.17 12.30
C ASP A 48 13.43 -0.67 13.59
N GLU A 49 12.69 -0.63 14.70
CA GLU A 49 13.17 -1.05 16.03
C GLU A 49 12.66 -2.46 16.34
N ASP A 50 13.53 -3.35 16.79
CA ASP A 50 13.14 -4.64 17.36
C ASP A 50 12.71 -4.51 18.83
N LYS A 51 12.27 -5.64 19.43
CA LYS A 51 11.83 -5.69 20.83
C LYS A 51 12.87 -5.16 21.81
N ALA A 52 14.12 -5.60 21.67
CA ALA A 52 15.20 -5.21 22.58
C ALA A 52 15.51 -3.71 22.48
N THR A 53 15.61 -3.18 21.26
CA THR A 53 15.85 -1.77 20.97
C THR A 53 14.70 -0.91 21.50
N PHE A 54 13.46 -1.34 21.29
CA PHE A 54 12.28 -0.64 21.83
C PHE A 54 12.31 -0.56 23.36
N LEU A 55 12.53 -1.69 24.05
CA LEU A 55 12.60 -1.72 25.51
C LEU A 55 13.76 -0.87 26.05
N GLN A 56 14.93 -0.92 25.41
CA GLN A 56 16.06 -0.06 25.76
C GLN A 56 15.73 1.42 25.59
N ASN A 57 15.06 1.79 24.50
CA ASN A 57 14.62 3.16 24.26
C ASN A 57 13.66 3.63 25.35
N VAL A 58 12.64 2.82 25.68
CA VAL A 58 11.68 3.14 26.76
C VAL A 58 12.39 3.25 28.12
N ARG A 59 13.43 2.44 28.39
CA ARG A 59 14.24 2.53 29.63
C ARG A 59 15.12 3.77 29.67
N SER A 60 15.71 4.15 28.53
CA SER A 60 16.67 5.25 28.44
C SER A 60 16.05 6.65 28.50
N GLU A 61 14.73 6.78 28.26
CA GLU A 61 14.04 8.07 28.37
C GLU A 61 14.17 8.64 29.80
N GLU A 62 14.76 9.83 29.95
CA GLU A 62 15.00 10.43 31.27
C GLU A 62 13.69 10.68 32.06
N LYS A 63 12.62 11.02 31.34
CA LYS A 63 11.26 11.17 31.89
C LYS A 63 10.27 10.39 31.02
N PRO A 64 9.39 9.57 31.61
CA PRO A 64 8.36 8.88 30.85
C PRO A 64 7.47 9.92 30.16
N LEU A 65 7.38 9.83 28.84
CA LEU A 65 6.45 10.66 28.08
C LEU A 65 5.03 10.33 28.53
N GLN A 66 4.30 11.33 29.02
CA GLN A 66 2.86 11.17 29.23
C GLN A 66 2.21 10.93 27.87
N ARG A 67 1.42 9.86 27.75
CA ARG A 67 0.69 9.49 26.53
C ARG A 67 -0.77 9.32 26.91
N SER A 68 -1.67 9.89 26.13
CA SER A 68 -3.11 9.71 26.32
C SER A 68 -3.79 9.32 25.01
N LEU A 69 -4.78 8.44 25.11
CA LEU A 69 -5.61 8.06 23.97
C LEU A 69 -6.54 9.23 23.61
N VAL A 70 -6.65 9.52 22.33
CA VAL A 70 -7.58 10.50 21.77
C VAL A 70 -8.72 9.77 21.09
N GLY A 71 -9.90 9.80 21.72
CA GLY A 71 -11.10 9.11 21.24
C GLY A 71 -11.03 7.59 21.42
N ASN A 72 -11.92 6.88 20.74
CA ASN A 72 -12.00 5.41 20.79
C ASN A 72 -11.02 4.78 19.80
N ALA A 73 -10.41 3.66 20.19
CA ALA A 73 -9.64 2.83 19.27
C ALA A 73 -10.58 2.08 18.30
N ALA A 74 -10.19 2.02 17.03
CA ALA A 74 -10.83 1.13 16.06
C ALA A 74 -10.16 -0.25 16.14
N ILE A 75 -10.97 -1.29 16.34
CA ILE A 75 -10.48 -2.66 16.56
C ILE A 75 -11.07 -3.56 15.50
N TRP A 76 -10.21 -4.37 14.90
CA TRP A 76 -10.59 -5.49 14.07
C TRP A 76 -9.98 -6.76 14.66
N GLU A 77 -10.73 -7.85 14.66
CA GLU A 77 -10.30 -9.12 15.25
C GLU A 77 -10.75 -10.29 14.39
N ALA A 78 -9.87 -11.27 14.26
CA ALA A 78 -10.10 -12.58 13.68
C ALA A 78 -9.56 -13.66 14.64
N ASP A 79 -9.67 -14.93 14.23
CA ASP A 79 -9.35 -16.08 15.09
C ASP A 79 -7.93 -16.12 15.63
N THR A 80 -6.94 -15.51 14.96
CA THR A 80 -5.54 -15.51 15.44
C THR A 80 -4.85 -14.16 15.29
N VAL A 81 -5.55 -13.15 14.77
CA VAL A 81 -5.00 -11.84 14.44
C VAL A 81 -5.93 -10.74 14.92
N GLY A 82 -5.38 -9.74 15.57
CA GLY A 82 -6.07 -8.54 16.00
C GLY A 82 -5.36 -7.30 15.45
N VAL A 83 -6.11 -6.28 15.05
CA VAL A 83 -5.55 -4.99 14.64
C VAL A 83 -6.21 -3.89 15.43
N VAL A 84 -5.41 -3.10 16.13
CA VAL A 84 -5.88 -1.94 16.89
C VAL A 84 -5.30 -0.68 16.26
N THR A 85 -6.19 0.23 15.87
CA THR A 85 -5.83 1.57 15.42
C THR A 85 -6.27 2.58 16.46
N CYS A 86 -5.35 3.36 17.01
CA CYS A 86 -5.65 4.40 17.98
C CYS A 86 -4.87 5.68 17.69
N THR A 87 -5.29 6.78 18.29
CA THR A 87 -4.57 8.05 18.23
C THR A 87 -4.04 8.37 19.61
N ILE A 88 -2.75 8.67 19.69
CA ILE A 88 -2.03 8.97 20.93
C ILE A 88 -1.63 10.44 20.90
N ARG A 89 -1.96 11.15 21.98
CA ARG A 89 -1.49 12.50 22.23
C ARG A 89 -0.33 12.47 23.20
N VAL A 90 0.72 13.20 22.85
CA VAL A 90 1.88 13.43 23.70
C VAL A 90 1.93 14.92 24.06
N PRO A 91 1.87 15.30 25.35
CA PRO A 91 2.01 16.69 25.76
C PRO A 91 3.31 17.30 25.25
N GLY A 92 3.25 18.56 24.81
CA GLY A 92 4.41 19.29 24.27
C GLY A 92 4.79 18.95 22.82
N ARG A 93 4.06 18.07 22.13
CA ARG A 93 4.21 17.84 20.68
C ARG A 93 3.09 18.53 19.90
N ASP A 94 3.39 19.03 18.70
CA ASP A 94 2.39 19.68 17.82
C ASP A 94 1.58 18.69 16.97
N SER A 95 1.91 17.40 17.06
CA SER A 95 1.25 16.32 16.33
C SER A 95 0.57 15.36 17.28
N ASP A 96 -0.52 14.79 16.83
CA ASP A 96 -1.06 13.55 17.39
C ASP A 96 -0.44 12.37 16.63
N PHE A 97 -0.33 11.21 17.26
CA PHE A 97 0.36 10.05 16.71
C PHE A 97 -0.65 8.93 16.48
N ARG A 98 -0.90 8.61 15.21
CA ARG A 98 -1.72 7.44 14.84
C ARG A 98 -0.88 6.18 15.01
N ASN A 99 -1.37 5.27 15.83
CA ASN A 99 -0.75 4.01 16.14
C ASN A 99 -1.59 2.91 15.48
N VAL A 100 -0.92 2.02 14.75
CA VAL A 100 -1.50 0.77 14.24
C VAL A 100 -0.72 -0.37 14.86
N ARG A 101 -1.38 -1.23 15.62
CA ARG A 101 -0.79 -2.37 16.31
C ARG A 101 -1.42 -3.65 15.79
N VAL A 102 -0.59 -4.61 15.44
CA VAL A 102 -1.01 -5.94 15.01
C VAL A 102 -0.65 -6.92 16.11
N PHE A 103 -1.65 -7.63 16.58
CA PHE A 103 -1.55 -8.66 17.58
C PHE A 103 -1.78 -10.02 16.91
N THR A 104 -1.08 -11.03 17.40
CA THR A 104 -1.33 -12.42 17.04
C THR A 104 -1.49 -13.26 18.28
N ARG A 105 -2.12 -14.43 18.16
CA ARG A 105 -2.11 -15.47 19.19
C ARG A 105 -1.73 -16.80 18.56
N ALA A 106 -0.99 -17.62 19.31
CA ALA A 106 -0.43 -18.87 18.79
C ALA A 106 -1.50 -19.87 18.32
N THR A 107 -2.64 -19.93 19.02
CA THR A 107 -3.77 -20.81 18.69
C THR A 107 -5.10 -20.06 18.79
N PRO A 108 -6.11 -20.42 17.96
CA PRO A 108 -7.46 -19.91 18.12
C PRO A 108 -7.98 -20.16 19.53
N GLY A 109 -8.53 -19.12 20.17
CA GLY A 109 -9.07 -19.19 21.54
C GLY A 109 -8.04 -19.05 22.67
N SER A 110 -6.74 -18.92 22.38
CA SER A 110 -5.78 -18.51 23.40
C SER A 110 -6.06 -17.07 23.85
N SER A 111 -5.92 -16.81 25.15
CA SER A 111 -6.05 -15.47 25.74
C SER A 111 -4.77 -14.64 25.62
N ALA A 112 -3.64 -15.26 25.23
CA ALA A 112 -2.35 -14.60 25.16
C ALA A 112 -2.15 -13.97 23.77
N TRP A 113 -2.52 -12.70 23.66
CA TRP A 113 -2.18 -11.86 22.51
C TRP A 113 -0.74 -11.35 22.62
N ALA A 114 0.02 -11.46 21.54
CA ALA A 114 1.35 -10.88 21.39
C ALA A 114 1.35 -9.84 20.26
N CYS A 115 1.85 -8.64 20.54
CA CYS A 115 2.03 -7.59 19.55
C CYS A 115 3.25 -7.91 18.68
N VAL A 116 3.03 -8.14 17.39
CA VAL A 116 4.09 -8.49 16.42
C VAL A 116 4.52 -7.30 15.57
N TYR A 117 3.64 -6.31 15.39
CA TYR A 117 3.95 -5.14 14.56
C TYR A 117 3.29 -3.91 15.13
N TRP A 118 4.03 -2.80 15.10
CA TRP A 118 3.52 -1.52 15.54
C TRP A 118 4.05 -0.40 14.65
N GLN A 119 3.14 0.34 14.03
CA GLN A 119 3.46 1.53 13.24
C GLN A 119 2.95 2.79 13.93
N VAL A 120 3.80 3.81 14.02
CA VAL A 120 3.48 5.12 14.55
C VAL A 120 3.60 6.15 13.42
N THR A 121 2.54 6.93 13.18
CA THR A 121 2.51 7.97 12.15
C THR A 121 2.12 9.30 12.79
N ALA A 122 2.98 10.31 12.66
CA ALA A 122 2.68 11.66 13.14
C ALA A 122 1.63 12.31 12.22
N THR A 123 0.60 12.89 12.82
CA THR A 123 -0.46 13.64 12.13
C THR A 123 -0.50 15.04 12.75
N PRO A 124 -0.28 16.11 11.97
CA PRO A 124 -0.40 17.47 12.47
C PRO A 124 -1.76 17.68 13.14
N ARG A 125 -1.79 18.32 14.31
CA ARG A 125 -3.05 18.57 15.00
C ARG A 125 -3.96 19.46 14.17
N GLY A 126 -5.22 19.05 14.03
CA GLY A 126 -6.23 19.80 13.29
C GLY A 126 -6.21 19.56 11.77
N GLU A 127 -5.26 18.80 11.24
CA GLU A 127 -5.27 18.39 9.83
C GLU A 127 -5.87 16.98 9.68
N PRO A 128 -6.67 16.73 8.62
CA PRO A 128 -7.11 15.38 8.29
C PRO A 128 -5.89 14.49 8.00
N PRO A 129 -5.95 13.18 8.30
CA PRO A 129 -4.80 12.29 8.19
C PRO A 129 -4.15 12.34 6.80
N PRO A 130 -2.81 12.48 6.72
CA PRO A 130 -2.14 12.69 5.44
C PRO A 130 -2.28 11.46 4.55
N ALA A 131 -2.68 11.70 3.31
CA ALA A 131 -3.06 10.66 2.37
C ALA A 131 -1.88 10.16 1.49
N LYS A 132 -0.63 10.39 1.89
CA LYS A 132 0.54 10.11 1.03
C LYS A 132 1.04 8.66 1.18
N VAL A 133 1.19 7.99 0.05
CA VAL A 133 1.87 6.70 -0.09
C VAL A 133 3.09 6.91 -0.99
N THR A 134 4.27 6.56 -0.49
CA THR A 134 5.50 6.58 -1.29
C THR A 134 5.64 5.27 -2.05
N VAL A 135 5.78 5.33 -3.37
CA VAL A 135 5.99 4.17 -4.24
C VAL A 135 7.32 4.34 -4.97
N HIS A 136 8.13 3.30 -5.03
CA HIS A 136 9.40 3.33 -5.79
C HIS A 136 9.13 2.95 -7.25
N LEU A 137 9.28 3.90 -8.17
CA LEU A 137 9.18 3.67 -9.62
C LEU A 137 10.59 3.68 -10.22
N LEU A 138 11.02 2.54 -10.79
CA LEU A 138 12.36 2.41 -11.39
C LEU A 138 13.52 2.78 -10.44
N GLY A 139 13.36 2.53 -9.14
CA GLY A 139 14.34 2.90 -8.11
C GLY A 139 14.21 4.33 -7.57
N PHE A 140 13.36 5.18 -8.16
CA PHE A 140 13.12 6.55 -7.70
C PHE A 140 11.90 6.61 -6.77
N PRO A 141 11.99 7.28 -5.61
CA PRO A 141 10.84 7.46 -4.73
C PRO A 141 9.86 8.47 -5.35
N VAL A 142 8.67 8.01 -5.73
CA VAL A 142 7.56 8.85 -6.18
C VAL A 142 6.55 8.94 -5.05
N SER A 143 6.38 10.14 -4.50
CA SER A 143 5.38 10.41 -3.47
C SER A 143 4.02 10.64 -4.13
N LEU A 144 3.10 9.68 -3.99
CA LEU A 144 1.73 9.82 -4.48
C LEU A 144 0.84 10.24 -3.31
N THR A 145 0.27 11.44 -3.40
CA THR A 145 -0.83 11.84 -2.52
C THR A 145 -2.08 11.10 -2.98
N ARG A 146 -2.49 10.06 -2.25
CA ARG A 146 -3.82 9.44 -2.40
C ARG A 146 -4.86 10.38 -1.81
N ALA A 147 -5.02 11.57 -2.38
CA ALA A 147 -6.24 12.33 -2.15
C ALA A 147 -7.38 11.48 -2.72
N LEU A 148 -8.05 10.72 -1.86
CA LEU A 148 -9.40 10.27 -2.15
C LEU A 148 -10.19 11.55 -2.26
N LYS A 149 -10.28 12.09 -3.49
CA LYS A 149 -11.26 13.11 -3.81
C LYS A 149 -12.59 12.39 -3.70
N VAL A 150 -13.10 12.31 -2.48
CA VAL A 150 -14.50 11.95 -2.25
C VAL A 150 -15.27 12.95 -3.09
N SER A 151 -16.10 12.45 -4.01
CA SER A 151 -16.96 13.34 -4.79
C SER A 151 -17.70 14.23 -3.79
N PRO A 152 -17.85 15.54 -4.03
CA PRO A 152 -18.69 16.39 -3.19
C PRO A 152 -20.16 15.93 -3.19
N ASP A 153 -20.52 15.03 -4.11
CA ASP A 153 -21.81 14.35 -4.10
C ASP A 153 -21.98 13.56 -2.79
N PRO A 154 -23.16 13.63 -2.16
CA PRO A 154 -23.40 12.98 -0.88
C PRO A 154 -23.14 11.47 -1.00
N VAL A 155 -22.04 11.03 -0.40
CA VAL A 155 -21.93 9.65 0.09
C VAL A 155 -23.06 9.52 1.09
N PHE A 156 -23.94 8.53 0.89
CA PHE A 156 -25.17 8.29 1.64
C PHE A 156 -25.17 8.90 3.06
N PRO A 157 -26.19 9.69 3.44
CA PRO A 157 -26.24 10.32 4.75
C PRO A 157 -26.04 9.27 5.86
N PRO A 158 -25.18 9.55 6.86
CA PRO A 158 -24.71 8.56 7.85
C PRO A 158 -25.84 7.94 8.70
N ASP A 159 -27.00 8.58 8.76
CA ASP A 159 -28.12 8.17 9.62
C ASP A 159 -28.98 7.04 9.02
N HIS A 160 -28.68 6.59 7.78
CA HIS A 160 -29.42 5.52 7.10
C HIS A 160 -28.51 4.47 6.45
N ILE A 161 -27.37 4.13 7.06
CA ILE A 161 -26.60 2.95 6.64
C ILE A 161 -27.34 1.69 7.11
N ALA A 162 -28.52 1.43 6.55
CA ALA A 162 -29.02 0.08 6.45
C ALA A 162 -27.92 -0.71 5.73
N VAL A 163 -27.46 -1.79 6.36
CA VAL A 163 -26.59 -2.76 5.70
C VAL A 163 -27.22 -3.03 4.33
N PRO A 164 -26.51 -2.79 3.21
CA PRO A 164 -27.09 -3.00 1.89
C PRO A 164 -27.71 -4.39 1.86
N GLY A 165 -28.97 -4.49 1.43
CA GLY A 165 -29.63 -5.78 1.29
C GLY A 165 -28.79 -6.69 0.38
N GLU A 166 -28.91 -8.00 0.58
CA GLU A 166 -28.15 -9.01 -0.17
C GLU A 166 -28.18 -8.77 -1.69
N SER A 167 -29.33 -8.37 -2.24
CA SER A 167 -29.48 -8.03 -3.66
C SER A 167 -28.57 -6.87 -4.11
N ALA A 168 -28.44 -5.82 -3.30
CA ALA A 168 -27.58 -4.68 -3.62
C ALA A 168 -26.09 -5.05 -3.57
N LEU A 169 -25.69 -5.93 -2.64
CA LEU A 169 -24.33 -6.46 -2.59
C LEU A 169 -24.01 -7.32 -3.82
N LEU A 170 -24.95 -8.15 -4.27
CA LEU A 170 -24.79 -8.97 -5.48
C LEU A 170 -24.66 -8.11 -6.74
N ASP A 171 -25.44 -7.04 -6.86
CA ASP A 171 -25.36 -6.12 -8.00
C ASP A 171 -24.03 -5.35 -8.00
N LEU A 172 -23.59 -4.84 -6.85
CA LEU A 172 -22.28 -4.20 -6.72
C LEU A 172 -21.13 -5.18 -7.03
N TYR A 173 -21.25 -6.43 -6.59
CA TYR A 173 -20.28 -7.47 -6.87
C TYR A 173 -20.18 -7.77 -8.37
N ARG A 174 -21.32 -7.85 -9.08
CA ARG A 174 -21.36 -8.01 -10.54
C ARG A 174 -20.65 -6.86 -11.24
N GLU A 175 -20.90 -5.61 -10.83
CA GLU A 175 -20.27 -4.44 -11.42
C GLU A 175 -18.76 -4.41 -11.17
N ILE A 176 -18.31 -4.76 -9.97
CA ILE A 176 -16.88 -4.89 -9.66
C ILE A 176 -16.23 -5.97 -10.54
N CYS A 177 -16.89 -7.13 -10.72
CA CYS A 177 -16.37 -8.18 -11.59
C CYS A 177 -16.30 -7.72 -13.06
N ALA A 178 -17.30 -6.99 -13.55
CA ALA A 178 -17.31 -6.45 -14.91
C ALA A 178 -16.18 -5.43 -15.11
N SER A 179 -16.07 -4.46 -14.20
CA SER A 179 -15.00 -3.46 -14.17
C SER A 179 -13.61 -4.10 -14.09
N TRP A 180 -13.44 -5.11 -13.24
CA TRP A 180 -12.19 -5.84 -13.09
C TRP A 180 -11.77 -6.55 -14.39
N ARG A 181 -12.70 -7.24 -15.07
CA ARG A 181 -12.42 -7.89 -16.37
C ARG A 181 -12.06 -6.88 -17.44
N SER A 182 -12.77 -5.74 -17.48
CA SER A 182 -12.50 -4.66 -18.44
C SER A 182 -11.08 -4.09 -18.30
N LEU A 183 -10.63 -3.85 -17.05
CA LEU A 183 -9.26 -3.41 -16.79
C LEU A 183 -8.23 -4.48 -17.18
N ALA A 184 -8.49 -5.74 -16.87
CA ALA A 184 -7.60 -6.85 -17.22
C ALA A 184 -7.44 -7.00 -18.74
N ASP A 185 -8.54 -6.90 -19.49
CA ASP A 185 -8.54 -6.96 -20.96
C ASP A 185 -7.79 -5.77 -21.57
N THR A 186 -8.04 -4.56 -21.07
CA THR A 186 -7.32 -3.36 -21.52
C THR A 186 -5.81 -3.50 -21.32
N ARG A 187 -5.38 -3.98 -20.15
CA ARG A 187 -3.97 -4.23 -19.87
C ARG A 187 -3.38 -5.28 -20.80
N PHE A 188 -4.06 -6.40 -21.01
CA PHE A 188 -3.58 -7.44 -21.90
C PHE A 188 -3.35 -6.90 -23.33
N LYS A 189 -4.28 -6.08 -23.82
CA LYS A 189 -4.14 -5.39 -25.12
C LYS A 189 -2.94 -4.46 -25.16
N LEU A 190 -2.72 -3.63 -24.13
CA LEU A 190 -1.57 -2.73 -24.08
C LEU A 190 -0.24 -3.48 -24.04
N VAL A 191 -0.14 -4.52 -23.20
CA VAL A 191 1.07 -5.34 -23.07
C VAL A 191 1.38 -6.09 -24.36
N GLY A 192 0.37 -6.50 -25.14
CA GLY A 192 0.60 -7.12 -26.45
C GLY A 192 0.94 -6.09 -27.54
N LEU A 193 0.21 -4.97 -27.59
CA LEU A 193 0.29 -4.02 -28.69
C LEU A 193 1.55 -3.15 -28.64
N VAL A 194 1.87 -2.57 -27.48
CA VAL A 194 2.97 -1.61 -27.32
C VAL A 194 4.32 -2.19 -27.74
N PRO A 195 4.77 -3.34 -27.22
CA PRO A 195 6.06 -3.89 -27.61
C PRO A 195 6.05 -4.36 -29.07
N SER A 196 4.95 -4.90 -29.58
CA SER A 196 4.85 -5.36 -30.97
C SER A 196 4.96 -4.21 -31.98
N VAL A 197 4.20 -3.14 -31.76
CA VAL A 197 4.24 -1.93 -32.61
C VAL A 197 5.60 -1.24 -32.47
N SER A 198 6.15 -1.14 -31.25
CA SER A 198 7.47 -0.56 -31.03
C SER A 198 8.57 -1.35 -31.74
N ALA A 199 8.56 -2.68 -31.64
CA ALA A 199 9.52 -3.54 -32.32
C ALA A 199 9.45 -3.37 -33.84
N ALA A 200 8.25 -3.34 -34.42
CA ALA A 200 8.07 -3.14 -35.86
C ALA A 200 8.59 -1.77 -36.33
N LEU A 201 8.27 -0.69 -35.60
CA LEU A 201 8.73 0.66 -35.93
C LEU A 201 10.25 0.79 -35.75
N LEU A 202 10.81 0.25 -34.66
CA LEU A 202 12.25 0.24 -34.43
C LEU A 202 12.98 -0.57 -35.50
N ALA A 203 12.48 -1.74 -35.89
CA ALA A 203 13.05 -2.51 -36.98
C ALA A 203 13.00 -1.73 -38.30
N ALA A 204 11.87 -1.10 -38.62
CA ALA A 204 11.72 -0.28 -39.81
C ALA A 204 12.64 0.95 -39.82
N LEU A 205 12.97 1.51 -38.65
CA LEU A 205 13.92 2.63 -38.52
C LEU A 205 15.38 2.16 -38.61
N LEU A 206 15.74 1.09 -37.90
CA LEU A 206 17.13 0.66 -37.75
C LEU A 206 17.65 -0.16 -38.93
N LEU A 207 16.78 -0.88 -39.65
CA LEU A 207 17.16 -1.71 -40.80
C LEU A 207 17.23 -0.92 -42.12
N ARG A 208 16.82 0.36 -42.14
CA ARG A 208 16.97 1.21 -43.32
C ARG A 208 18.45 1.44 -43.63
N ARG A 209 18.79 1.35 -44.93
CA ARG A 209 20.15 1.64 -45.39
C ARG A 209 20.48 3.13 -45.20
N PRO A 210 21.72 3.47 -44.83
CA PRO A 210 22.13 4.86 -44.58
C PRO A 210 22.02 5.76 -45.82
N GLU A 211 22.04 5.20 -47.02
CA GLU A 211 21.90 5.95 -48.28
C GLU A 211 20.43 6.34 -48.57
N ASP A 212 19.46 5.73 -47.90
CA ASP A 212 18.01 5.93 -48.10
C ASP A 212 17.38 6.91 -47.10
N THR A 213 18.16 7.48 -46.17
CA THR A 213 17.65 8.41 -45.15
C THR A 213 17.44 9.81 -45.71
N SER A 214 16.36 9.99 -46.45
CA SER A 214 15.95 11.28 -47.03
C SER A 214 15.50 12.33 -46.00
N ASN A 215 15.39 11.99 -44.70
CA ASN A 215 15.17 12.99 -43.64
C ASN A 215 15.57 12.46 -42.24
N PRO A 216 16.78 12.77 -41.72
CA PRO A 216 17.20 12.31 -40.40
C PRO A 216 16.40 12.96 -39.26
N VAL A 217 15.81 14.14 -39.49
CA VAL A 217 14.92 14.81 -38.54
C VAL A 217 13.62 14.01 -38.35
N ALA A 218 13.10 13.39 -39.41
CA ALA A 218 11.92 12.53 -39.30
C ALA A 218 12.19 11.31 -38.42
N GLY A 219 13.36 10.67 -38.55
CA GLY A 219 13.77 9.55 -37.69
C GLY A 219 13.86 9.98 -36.22
N LEU A 220 14.44 11.16 -35.96
CA LEU A 220 14.53 11.73 -34.62
C LEU A 220 13.14 11.96 -34.00
N ILE A 221 12.23 12.60 -34.74
CA ILE A 221 10.85 12.87 -34.29
C ILE A 221 10.12 11.57 -33.95
N ILE A 222 10.16 10.57 -34.83
CA ILE A 222 9.50 9.28 -34.62
C ILE A 222 10.04 8.60 -33.36
N THR A 223 11.34 8.67 -33.13
CA THR A 223 11.99 8.01 -32.00
C THR A 223 11.66 8.68 -30.67
N VAL A 224 11.68 10.02 -30.62
CA VAL A 224 11.26 10.78 -29.44
C VAL A 224 9.77 10.54 -29.14
N LEU A 225 8.93 10.56 -30.18
CA LEU A 225 7.50 10.31 -30.03
C LEU A 225 7.24 8.89 -29.51
N GLY A 226 7.89 7.88 -30.08
CA GLY A 226 7.78 6.48 -29.65
C GLY A 226 8.19 6.29 -28.18
N LEU A 227 9.27 6.95 -27.76
CA LEU A 227 9.73 6.94 -26.37
C LEU A 227 8.69 7.57 -25.42
N LEU A 228 8.19 8.76 -25.75
CA LEU A 228 7.21 9.49 -24.92
C LEU A 228 5.88 8.73 -24.82
N VAL A 229 5.38 8.18 -25.93
CA VAL A 229 4.15 7.37 -25.95
C VAL A 229 4.33 6.13 -25.08
N THR A 230 5.47 5.44 -25.18
CA THR A 230 5.75 4.24 -24.35
C THR A 230 5.77 4.59 -22.86
N ILE A 231 6.40 5.70 -22.47
CA ILE A 231 6.40 6.18 -21.07
C ILE A 231 4.99 6.52 -20.62
N GLY A 232 4.21 7.23 -21.44
CA GLY A 232 2.82 7.59 -21.14
C GLY A 232 1.94 6.36 -20.91
N VAL A 233 2.08 5.33 -21.74
CA VAL A 233 1.34 4.07 -21.57
C VAL A 233 1.79 3.31 -20.32
N ALA A 234 3.09 3.29 -20.02
CA ALA A 234 3.60 2.65 -18.80
C ALA A 234 3.03 3.32 -17.52
N LEU A 235 2.95 4.66 -17.49
CA LEU A 235 2.34 5.40 -16.40
C LEU A 235 0.82 5.14 -16.30
N TYR A 236 0.13 5.10 -17.43
CA TYR A 236 -1.28 4.74 -17.49
C TYR A 236 -1.53 3.33 -16.92
N ASP A 237 -0.72 2.35 -17.30
CA ASP A 237 -0.88 0.98 -16.83
C ASP A 237 -0.58 0.84 -15.32
N GLN A 238 0.38 1.63 -14.81
CA GLN A 238 0.63 1.72 -13.36
C GLN A 238 -0.61 2.26 -12.62
N ARG A 239 -1.28 3.27 -13.17
CA ARG A 239 -2.55 3.76 -12.60
C ARG A 239 -3.64 2.69 -12.65
N ASN A 240 -3.72 1.91 -13.72
CA ASN A 240 -4.63 0.77 -13.80
C ASN A 240 -4.35 -0.30 -12.75
N SER A 241 -3.08 -0.54 -12.35
CA SER A 241 -2.77 -1.47 -11.25
C SER A 241 -3.41 -1.01 -9.95
N GLN A 242 -3.35 0.29 -9.65
CA GLN A 242 -3.95 0.85 -8.44
C GLN A 242 -5.48 0.68 -8.43
N LEU A 243 -6.15 0.94 -9.56
CA LEU A 243 -7.59 0.75 -9.69
C LEU A 243 -7.97 -0.72 -9.57
N HIS A 244 -7.20 -1.60 -10.17
CA HIS A 244 -7.40 -3.05 -10.10
C HIS A 244 -7.26 -3.57 -8.66
N ASP A 245 -6.24 -3.14 -7.91
CA ASP A 245 -6.07 -3.52 -6.50
C ASP A 245 -7.20 -3.01 -5.61
N GLU A 246 -7.70 -1.80 -5.89
CA GLU A 246 -8.86 -1.25 -5.19
C GLU A 246 -10.14 -2.06 -5.47
N LEU A 247 -10.39 -2.44 -6.73
CA LEU A 247 -11.52 -3.31 -7.08
C LEU A 247 -11.42 -4.68 -6.42
N ILE A 248 -10.22 -5.27 -6.34
CA ILE A 248 -10.01 -6.54 -5.62
C ILE A 248 -10.34 -6.37 -4.14
N SER A 249 -9.87 -5.29 -3.51
CA SER A 249 -10.15 -5.05 -2.08
C SER A 249 -11.65 -4.88 -1.83
N ARG A 250 -12.36 -4.16 -2.69
CA ARG A 250 -13.82 -3.99 -2.60
C ARG A 250 -14.55 -5.32 -2.84
N GLY A 251 -14.12 -6.09 -3.85
CA GLY A 251 -14.65 -7.41 -4.15
C GLY A 251 -14.50 -8.39 -2.98
N ARG A 252 -13.32 -8.45 -2.34
CA ARG A 252 -13.09 -9.27 -1.13
C ARG A 252 -14.02 -8.91 0.01
N ARG A 253 -14.26 -7.61 0.21
CA ARG A 253 -15.17 -7.13 1.25
C ARG A 253 -16.60 -7.61 0.98
N ILE A 254 -17.08 -7.50 -0.24
CA ILE A 254 -18.42 -7.98 -0.60
C ILE A 254 -18.53 -9.50 -0.46
N GLU A 255 -17.53 -10.26 -0.93
CA GLU A 255 -17.51 -11.71 -0.75
C GLU A 255 -17.57 -12.11 0.72
N HIS A 256 -16.87 -11.37 1.59
CA HIS A 256 -16.92 -11.57 3.03
C HIS A 256 -18.30 -11.27 3.61
N GLU A 257 -18.91 -10.14 3.23
CA GLU A 257 -20.27 -9.75 3.66
C GLU A 257 -21.35 -10.73 3.16
N LEU A 258 -21.14 -11.36 2.00
CA LEU A 258 -22.01 -12.43 1.46
C LEU A 258 -21.71 -13.82 2.06
N GLY A 259 -20.76 -13.95 2.98
CA GLY A 259 -20.38 -15.24 3.57
C GLY A 259 -19.67 -16.20 2.61
N VAL A 260 -19.16 -15.71 1.48
CA VAL A 260 -18.42 -16.50 0.48
C VAL A 260 -17.01 -16.76 1.00
N ARG A 261 -16.74 -18.02 1.39
CA ARG A 261 -15.43 -18.42 1.95
C ARG A 261 -14.32 -18.47 0.89
N VAL A 262 -14.65 -18.83 -0.35
CA VAL A 262 -13.71 -18.95 -1.48
C VAL A 262 -14.34 -18.34 -2.71
N GLY A 263 -14.15 -17.03 -2.88
CA GLY A 263 -14.59 -16.29 -4.06
C GLY A 263 -13.45 -15.98 -5.03
N GLN A 264 -13.77 -15.27 -6.11
CA GLN A 264 -12.82 -14.81 -7.13
C GLN A 264 -11.70 -13.95 -6.51
N PHE A 265 -12.00 -13.18 -5.46
CA PHE A 265 -11.06 -12.25 -4.86
C PHE A 265 -10.46 -12.73 -3.52
N LEU A 266 -11.23 -13.39 -2.64
CA LEU A 266 -10.78 -13.94 -1.36
C LEU A 266 -9.92 -15.20 -1.53
N GLY A 267 -10.21 -16.03 -2.53
CA GLY A 267 -9.48 -17.28 -2.80
C GLY A 267 -8.22 -17.11 -3.65
N ARG A 268 -7.87 -15.89 -4.06
CA ARG A 268 -6.79 -15.65 -5.02
C ARG A 268 -5.42 -15.99 -4.40
N PRO A 269 -4.61 -16.89 -5.00
CA PRO A 269 -3.28 -17.18 -4.51
C PRO A 269 -2.41 -15.92 -4.55
N ARG A 270 -1.59 -15.73 -3.52
CA ARG A 270 -0.60 -14.65 -3.51
C ARG A 270 0.47 -14.96 -4.55
N ALA A 271 0.74 -14.04 -5.46
CA ALA A 271 1.87 -14.16 -6.38
C ALA A 271 3.18 -14.17 -5.58
N GLN A 272 4.05 -15.15 -5.85
CA GLN A 272 5.34 -15.31 -5.17
C GLN A 272 6.50 -15.16 -6.17
N GLY A 273 7.58 -14.54 -5.71
CA GLY A 273 8.85 -14.44 -6.45
C GLY A 273 8.78 -13.63 -7.74
N LEU A 274 9.41 -14.16 -8.79
CA LEU A 274 9.52 -13.55 -10.12
C LEU A 274 8.20 -13.56 -10.91
N ILE A 275 7.21 -14.34 -10.46
CA ILE A 275 5.87 -14.43 -11.06
C ILE A 275 4.98 -13.25 -10.59
N LYS A 276 5.59 -12.21 -10.03
CA LYS A 276 4.88 -10.96 -9.72
C LYS A 276 4.59 -10.22 -11.01
N HIS A 277 3.31 -9.92 -11.19
CA HIS A 277 2.80 -9.21 -12.35
C HIS A 277 3.53 -7.89 -12.61
N ASP A 278 3.83 -7.13 -11.56
CA ASP A 278 4.52 -5.84 -11.67
C ASP A 278 5.95 -5.97 -12.20
N VAL A 279 6.63 -7.09 -11.90
CA VAL A 279 7.98 -7.36 -12.40
C VAL A 279 7.94 -7.61 -13.90
N ALA A 280 6.96 -8.38 -14.37
CA ALA A 280 6.77 -8.64 -15.80
C ALA A 280 6.44 -7.36 -16.58
N LEU A 281 5.54 -6.52 -16.06
CA LEU A 281 5.22 -5.23 -16.67
C LEU A 281 6.45 -4.31 -16.73
N MET A 282 7.19 -4.20 -15.62
CA MET A 282 8.42 -3.41 -15.56
C MET A 282 9.45 -3.90 -16.57
N ALA A 283 9.61 -5.22 -16.74
CA ALA A 283 10.52 -5.77 -17.72
C ALA A 283 10.11 -5.41 -19.16
N ILE A 284 8.84 -5.59 -19.52
CA ILE A 284 8.34 -5.33 -20.88
C ILE A 284 8.47 -3.85 -21.25
N TYR A 285 7.93 -2.95 -20.42
CA TYR A 285 8.03 -1.51 -20.67
C TYR A 285 9.47 -1.01 -20.55
N GLY A 286 10.22 -1.51 -19.56
CA GLY A 286 11.63 -1.15 -19.35
C GLY A 286 12.49 -1.47 -20.57
N VAL A 287 12.40 -2.70 -21.09
CA VAL A 287 13.12 -3.08 -22.32
C VAL A 287 12.70 -2.22 -23.50
N THR A 288 11.39 -2.00 -23.68
CA THR A 288 10.88 -1.18 -24.80
C THR A 288 11.40 0.27 -24.73
N ILE A 289 11.42 0.87 -23.54
CA ILE A 289 11.97 2.21 -23.29
C ILE A 289 13.47 2.25 -23.59
N VAL A 290 14.23 1.25 -23.14
CA VAL A 290 15.67 1.14 -23.43
C VAL A 290 15.91 1.07 -24.93
N CYS A 291 15.16 0.26 -25.67
CA CYS A 291 15.30 0.17 -27.13
C CYS A 291 15.04 1.51 -27.84
N TRP A 292 14.00 2.25 -27.44
CA TRP A 292 13.74 3.58 -27.97
C TRP A 292 14.86 4.57 -27.64
N ALA A 293 15.38 4.54 -26.40
CA ALA A 293 16.49 5.40 -25.99
C ALA A 293 17.78 5.07 -26.77
N THR A 294 18.08 3.79 -26.99
CA THR A 294 19.22 3.36 -27.80
C THR A 294 19.07 3.81 -29.25
N ALA A 295 17.88 3.68 -29.85
CA ALA A 295 17.61 4.18 -31.20
C ALA A 295 17.81 5.70 -31.27
N LEU A 296 17.36 6.45 -30.25
CA LEU A 296 17.51 7.89 -30.18
C LEU A 296 18.99 8.30 -30.16
N ILE A 297 19.78 7.68 -29.29
CA ILE A 297 21.22 7.90 -29.21
C ILE A 297 21.89 7.56 -30.54
N THR A 298 21.52 6.42 -31.15
CA THR A 298 22.09 5.99 -32.43
C THR A 298 21.82 6.99 -33.56
N ILE A 299 20.61 7.57 -33.61
CA ILE A 299 20.26 8.60 -34.59
C ILE A 299 21.03 9.89 -34.31
N LEU A 300 21.12 10.32 -33.06
CA LEU A 300 21.86 11.53 -32.67
C LEU A 300 23.36 11.43 -32.99
N LEU A 301 23.97 10.26 -32.86
CA LEU A 301 25.38 10.04 -33.21
C LEU A 301 25.65 10.01 -34.73
N ARG A 302 24.61 9.96 -35.56
CA ARG A 302 24.73 10.03 -37.03
C ARG A 302 24.59 11.45 -37.58
N PHE A 303 24.15 12.40 -36.76
CA PHE A 303 24.15 13.83 -37.07
C PHE A 303 25.53 14.43 -36.79
#